data_AF-A0A1I7ZLT7-F1
#
_entry.id   AF-A0A1I7ZLT7-F1
#
_cell.length_a   1.000
_cell.length_b   1.000
_cell.length_c   1.000
_cell.angle_alpha   90.00
_cell.angle_beta   90.00
_cell.angle_gamma   90.00
#
_symmetry.space_group_name_H-M   'P 1'
#
loop_
_entity.id
_entity.type
_entity.pdbx_description
1 polymer ?
#
loop_
_entity_poly.entity_id
_entity_poly.type
_entity_poly.pdbx_seq_one_letter_code
_entity_poly.pdbx_strand_id
1 'polypeptide(L)'
;MYPYKPDTVRLEGWIGGHRVENTTAFDWSDETPWNYEAFKETGSLFDCVELSHTFDGQNAAHPVWTPSYCYHAFNFICKKPIDDYVAMKMNKEQFFRGVYKHFFV
;
A
#
# COMPACT_ATOMS: atom_id res chain seq x y z
N MET A 1 30.04 15.81 3.76
CA MET A 1 30.10 14.37 3.46
C MET A 1 29.33 13.66 4.57
N TYR A 2 28.07 13.29 4.32
CA TYR A 2 27.26 12.59 5.32
C TYR A 2 27.72 11.12 5.41
N PRO A 3 27.88 10.54 6.61
CA PRO A 3 28.34 9.17 6.73
C PRO A 3 27.24 8.21 6.27
N TYR A 4 27.60 7.34 5.32
CA TYR A 4 26.81 6.18 4.92
C TYR A 4 26.71 5.21 6.11
N LYS A 5 25.51 5.01 6.65
CA LYS A 5 25.23 3.97 7.65
C LYS A 5 24.79 2.68 6.92
N PRO A 6 25.52 1.55 7.04
CA PRO A 6 25.30 0.39 6.17
C PRO A 6 24.07 -0.48 6.46
N ASP A 7 23.32 -0.28 7.56
CA ASP A 7 22.42 -1.35 8.04
C ASP A 7 20.92 -0.99 8.09
N THR A 8 20.51 0.16 7.55
CA THR A 8 19.09 0.46 7.40
C THR A 8 18.50 -0.23 6.18
N VAL A 9 17.93 -1.42 6.38
CA VAL A 9 17.02 -2.02 5.41
C VAL A 9 15.71 -1.22 5.44
N ARG A 10 15.32 -0.67 4.29
CA ARG A 10 14.03 -0.01 4.12
C ARG A 10 13.10 -0.95 3.35
N LEU A 11 11.98 -1.30 3.97
CA LEU A 11 10.87 -1.95 3.28
C LEU A 11 9.88 -0.86 2.88
N GLU A 12 9.67 -0.75 1.58
CA GLU A 12 8.72 0.18 0.96
C GLU A 12 7.73 -0.66 0.15
N GLY A 13 6.44 -0.35 0.29
CA GLY A 13 5.40 -1.03 -0.46
C GLY A 13 4.21 -0.12 -0.71
N TRP A 14 3.72 -0.13 -1.95
CA TRP A 14 2.49 0.55 -2.29
C TRP A 14 1.31 -0.03 -1.53
N ILE A 15 0.48 0.86 -1.00
CA ILE A 15 -0.87 0.58 -0.54
C ILE A 15 -1.86 1.32 -1.45
N GLY A 16 -3.13 0.97 -1.39
CA GLY A 16 -4.14 1.51 -2.32
C GLY A 16 -4.51 2.99 -2.12
N GLY A 17 -3.78 3.74 -1.30
CA GLY A 17 -4.10 5.14 -1.00
C GLY A 17 -3.55 6.06 -2.08
N HIS A 18 -4.36 6.99 -2.57
CA HIS A 18 -3.92 8.02 -3.51
C HIS A 18 -4.64 9.35 -3.28
N ARG A 19 -4.09 10.41 -3.86
CA ARG A 19 -4.69 11.74 -3.84
C ARG A 19 -5.85 11.77 -4.83
N VAL A 20 -6.95 12.40 -4.42
CA VAL A 20 -8.05 12.72 -5.34
C VAL A 20 -7.61 13.86 -6.24
N GLU A 21 -7.75 13.67 -7.56
CA GLU A 21 -7.27 14.59 -8.58
C GLU A 21 -7.66 16.05 -8.30
N ASN A 22 -6.68 16.96 -8.37
CA ASN A 22 -6.86 18.40 -8.11
C ASN A 22 -7.33 18.76 -6.69
N THR A 23 -7.14 17.90 -5.69
CA THR A 23 -7.47 18.19 -4.29
C THR A 23 -6.32 17.93 -3.32
N THR A 24 -6.47 18.35 -2.07
CA THR A 24 -5.54 17.95 -1.00
C THR A 24 -5.94 16.63 -0.33
N ALA A 25 -7.09 16.07 -0.67
CA ALA A 25 -7.68 14.89 -0.03
C ALA A 25 -7.12 13.58 -0.60
N PHE A 26 -7.24 12.52 0.20
CA PHE A 26 -6.88 11.15 -0.17
C PHE A 26 -8.10 10.23 -0.12
N ASP A 27 -8.08 9.20 -0.94
CA ASP A 27 -9.03 8.10 -0.98
C ASP A 27 -8.32 6.75 -1.18
N TRP A 28 -9.08 5.68 -0.98
CA TRP A 28 -8.62 4.33 -1.28
C TRP A 28 -9.08 3.92 -2.67
N SER A 29 -8.20 3.26 -3.42
CA SER A 29 -8.50 2.68 -4.73
C SER A 29 -9.57 1.58 -4.69
N ASP A 30 -9.90 1.06 -3.50
CA ASP A 30 -10.98 0.10 -3.28
C ASP A 30 -12.30 0.76 -2.87
N GLU A 31 -12.39 2.09 -2.97
CA GLU A 31 -13.55 2.94 -2.67
C GLU A 31 -14.03 2.86 -1.21
N THR A 32 -13.27 2.21 -0.33
CA THR A 32 -13.61 2.22 1.10
C THR A 32 -13.43 3.64 1.68
N PRO A 33 -14.20 4.02 2.71
CA PRO A 33 -14.09 5.37 3.27
C PRO A 33 -12.69 5.66 3.84
N TRP A 34 -12.12 6.81 3.50
CA TRP A 34 -10.89 7.33 4.09
C TRP A 34 -11.17 7.91 5.49
N ASN A 35 -11.24 7.06 6.50
CA ASN A 35 -11.62 7.42 7.88
C ASN A 35 -10.52 7.17 8.93
N TYR A 36 -9.33 6.80 8.49
CA TYR A 36 -8.15 6.58 9.33
C TYR A 36 -6.91 7.07 8.59
N GLU A 37 -6.00 7.74 9.30
CA GLU A 37 -4.74 8.25 8.76
C GLU A 37 -3.57 7.89 9.68
N ALA A 38 -2.47 7.45 9.08
CA ALA A 38 -1.22 7.14 9.79
C ALA A 38 0.01 7.78 9.10
N PHE A 39 -0.18 8.98 8.53
CA PHE A 39 0.90 9.72 7.89
C PHE A 39 1.98 10.13 8.90
N LYS A 40 3.23 9.91 8.55
CA LYS A 40 4.36 10.50 9.30
C LYS A 40 4.54 11.98 8.96
N GLU A 41 4.42 12.32 7.68
CA GLU A 41 4.50 13.68 7.14
C GLU A 41 3.55 13.80 5.95
N THR A 42 2.94 14.97 5.77
CA THR A 42 2.10 15.27 4.61
C THR A 42 2.88 16.16 3.64
N GLY A 43 3.22 15.60 2.47
CA GLY A 43 3.77 16.37 1.36
C GLY A 43 2.67 16.70 0.34
N SER A 44 2.61 17.96 -0.09
CA SER A 44 1.58 18.44 -1.03
C SER A 44 1.81 18.03 -2.49
N LEU A 45 3.00 17.51 -2.83
CA LEU A 45 3.42 17.19 -4.20
C LEU A 45 3.34 15.69 -4.54
N PHE A 46 2.79 14.89 -3.63
CA PHE A 46 2.79 13.43 -3.73
C PHE A 46 1.36 12.92 -3.82
N ASP A 47 1.14 11.99 -4.73
CA ASP A 47 -0.19 11.53 -5.13
C ASP A 47 -0.46 10.07 -4.77
N CYS A 48 0.56 9.29 -4.40
CA CYS A 48 0.40 7.89 -3.99
C CYS A 48 0.92 7.67 -2.57
N VAL A 49 0.41 6.65 -1.88
CA VAL A 49 0.77 6.34 -0.51
C VAL A 49 1.58 5.04 -0.45
N GLU A 50 2.80 5.11 0.07
CA GLU A 50 3.60 3.94 0.42
C GLU A 50 3.51 3.65 1.93
N LEU A 51 3.61 2.38 2.28
CA LEU A 51 3.98 1.95 3.62
C LEU A 51 5.51 1.91 3.68
N SER A 52 6.11 2.70 4.56
CA SER A 52 7.57 2.69 4.76
C SER A 52 7.92 2.17 6.15
N HIS A 53 8.97 1.34 6.19
CA HIS A 53 9.48 0.75 7.41
C HIS A 53 11.01 0.73 7.39
N THR A 54 11.62 1.33 8.41
CA THR A 54 13.08 1.34 8.60
C THR A 54 13.45 0.44 9.77
N PHE A 55 14.38 -0.48 9.55
CA PHE A 55 15.04 -1.25 10.60
C PHE A 55 16.34 -0.54 10.97
N ASP A 56 16.53 -0.13 12.23
CA ASP A 56 17.85 0.29 12.74
C ASP A 56 18.27 -0.65 13.86
N GLY A 57 18.90 -1.76 13.50
CA GLY A 57 19.67 -2.71 14.33
C GLY A 57 19.00 -3.40 15.52
N GLN A 58 18.04 -2.77 16.21
CA GLN A 58 17.43 -3.20 17.46
C GLN A 58 15.97 -2.74 17.64
N ASN A 59 15.46 -1.80 16.84
CA ASN A 59 14.05 -1.35 16.91
C ASN A 59 13.41 -1.36 15.52
N ALA A 60 12.33 -2.13 15.36
CA ALA A 60 11.39 -1.94 14.26
C ALA A 60 10.55 -0.71 14.57
N ALA A 61 10.68 0.36 13.77
CA ALA A 61 9.73 1.47 13.85
C ALA A 61 8.34 0.94 13.45
N HIS A 62 7.23 1.47 13.97
CA HIS A 62 5.94 1.09 13.39
C HIS A 62 5.89 1.53 11.91
N PRO A 63 5.33 0.71 11.01
CA PRO A 63 5.21 1.09 9.61
C PRO A 63 4.31 2.32 9.51
N VAL A 64 4.75 3.32 8.76
CA VAL A 64 4.06 4.61 8.63
C VAL A 64 3.65 4.84 7.18
N TRP A 65 2.59 5.60 6.98
CA TRP A 65 2.21 6.03 5.65
C TRP A 65 3.09 7.20 5.23
N THR A 66 3.68 7.07 4.05
CA THR A 66 4.53 8.11 3.46
C THR A 66 3.93 8.44 2.10
N PRO A 67 3.61 9.70 1.81
CA PRO A 67 3.18 10.08 0.48
C PRO A 67 4.42 10.10 -0.45
N SER A 68 4.27 9.57 -1.66
CA SER A 68 5.36 9.32 -2.61
C SER A 68 4.90 9.55 -4.06
N TYR A 69 5.85 9.56 -5.00
CA TYR A 69 5.53 9.68 -6.41
C TYR A 69 5.04 8.35 -6.99
N CYS A 70 3.87 8.35 -7.61
CA CYS A 70 3.24 7.13 -8.14
C CYS A 70 4.08 6.33 -9.16
N TYR A 71 5.08 6.96 -9.78
CA TYR A 71 5.97 6.30 -10.75
C TYR A 71 7.14 5.54 -10.11
N HIS A 72 7.32 5.60 -8.78
CA HIS A 72 8.34 4.81 -8.11
C HIS A 72 8.03 3.30 -8.20
N ALA A 73 9.07 2.52 -8.47
CA ALA A 73 8.96 1.07 -8.55
C ALA A 73 9.12 0.44 -7.17
N PHE A 74 8.01 0.19 -6.49
CA PHE A 74 7.96 -0.56 -5.23
C PHE A 74 7.19 -1.87 -5.37
N ASN A 75 7.39 -2.77 -4.41
CA ASN A 75 6.45 -3.86 -4.19
C ASN A 75 5.07 -3.29 -3.77
N PHE A 76 4.04 -4.12 -3.76
CA PHE A 76 2.69 -3.69 -3.39
C PHE A 76 2.02 -4.69 -2.45
N ILE A 77 1.07 -4.20 -1.66
CA ILE A 77 0.29 -5.00 -0.71
C ILE A 77 -1.15 -5.07 -1.20
N CYS A 78 -1.64 -6.29 -1.47
CA CYS A 78 -3.02 -6.51 -1.86
C CYS A 78 -3.92 -6.77 -0.65
N LYS A 79 -5.13 -6.22 -0.68
CA LYS A 79 -6.23 -6.56 0.22
C LYS A 79 -7.27 -7.35 -0.56
N LYS A 80 -7.91 -8.31 0.11
CA LYS A 80 -9.02 -9.09 -0.45
C LYS A 80 -10.08 -9.35 0.61
N PRO A 81 -11.38 -9.33 0.27
CA PRO A 81 -12.43 -9.73 1.21
C PRO A 81 -12.20 -11.14 1.77
N ILE A 82 -12.60 -11.36 3.02
CA ILE A 82 -12.47 -12.68 3.66
C ILE A 82 -13.35 -13.73 2.99
N ASP A 83 -14.51 -13.33 2.46
CA ASP A 83 -15.42 -14.23 1.76
C ASP A 83 -14.77 -14.84 0.51
N ASP A 84 -13.97 -14.06 -0.21
CA ASP A 84 -13.18 -14.55 -1.34
C ASP A 84 -12.13 -15.57 -0.90
N TYR A 85 -11.52 -15.37 0.28
CA TYR A 85 -10.57 -16.33 0.84
C TYR A 85 -11.26 -17.65 1.22
N VAL A 86 -12.44 -17.57 1.84
CA VAL A 86 -13.25 -18.75 2.17
C VAL A 86 -13.68 -19.48 0.90
N ALA A 87 -14.19 -18.76 -0.09
CA ALA A 87 -14.58 -19.32 -1.39
C ALA A 87 -13.39 -19.98 -2.11
N MET A 88 -12.20 -19.33 -2.10
CA MET A 88 -10.97 -19.91 -2.63
C MET A 88 -10.58 -21.21 -1.91
N LYS A 89 -10.76 -21.29 -0.59
CA LYS A 89 -10.47 -22.50 0.20
C LYS A 89 -11.47 -23.62 -0.06
N MET A 90 -12.74 -23.30 -0.26
CA MET A 90 -13.79 -24.30 -0.53
C MET A 90 -13.70 -24.86 -1.95
N ASN A 91 -13.44 -24.02 -2.96
CA ASN A 91 -13.28 -24.47 -4.34
C ASN A 91 -12.35 -23.55 -5.13
N LYS A 92 -11.05 -23.87 -5.09
CA LYS A 92 -9.99 -23.09 -5.72
C LYS A 92 -10.21 -22.89 -7.23
N GLU A 93 -10.58 -23.93 -7.96
CA GLU A 93 -10.73 -23.85 -9.42
C GLU A 93 -11.90 -22.96 -9.85
N GLN A 94 -13.06 -23.13 -9.19
CA GLN A 94 -14.24 -22.31 -9.48
C GLN A 94 -13.99 -20.85 -9.09
N PHE A 95 -13.30 -20.63 -7.97
CA PHE A 95 -12.90 -19.30 -7.53
C PHE A 95 -12.05 -18.56 -8.57
N PHE A 96 -10.96 -19.16 -9.04
CA PHE A 96 -10.11 -18.52 -10.04
C PHE A 96 -10.85 -18.28 -11.36
N ARG A 97 -11.69 -19.22 -11.81
CA ARG A 97 -12.54 -19.00 -13.01
C ARG A 97 -13.49 -17.81 -12.87
N GLY A 98 -13.99 -17.53 -11.67
CA GLY A 98 -14.83 -16.36 -11.37
C GLY A 98 -14.04 -15.05 -11.38
N VAL A 99 -12.89 -15.02 -10.70
CA VAL A 99 -12.02 -13.82 -10.63
C VAL A 99 -11.52 -13.41 -12.02
N TYR A 100 -11.07 -14.36 -12.85
CA TYR A 100 -10.58 -14.02 -14.18
C TYR A 100 -11.64 -13.39 -15.09
N LYS A 101 -12.94 -13.64 -14.84
CA LYS A 101 -14.04 -13.04 -15.63
C LYS A 101 -14.41 -11.62 -15.21
N HIS A 102 -14.07 -11.19 -13.98
CA HIS A 102 -14.48 -9.88 -13.47
C HIS A 102 -13.36 -8.84 -13.53
N PHE A 103 -12.09 -9.25 -13.50
CA PHE A 103 -10.95 -8.34 -13.40
C PHE A 103 -10.10 -8.23 -14.66
N PHE A 104 -10.34 -9.08 -15.68
CA PHE A 104 -9.65 -9.04 -16.96
C PHE A 104 -10.68 -9.17 -18.08
N VAL A 105 -11.26 -8.03 -18.49
CA VAL A 105 -12.01 -7.89 -19.75
C VAL A 105 -11.19 -7.02 -20.67
#